data_AF-A0AAP0BEW5-F1
#
_entry.id   AF-A0AAP0BEW5-F1
#
_cell.length_a   1.000
_cell.length_b   1.000
_cell.length_c   1.000
_cell.angle_alpha   90.00
_cell.angle_beta   90.00
_cell.angle_gamma   90.00
#
_symmetry.space_group_name_H-M   'P 1'
#
loop_
_entity.id
_entity.type
_entity.pdbx_description
1 polymer ?
#
loop_
_entity_poly.entity_id
_entity_poly.type
_entity_poly.pdbx_seq_one_letter_code
_entity_poly.pdbx_strand_id
1 'polypeptide(L)'
;MSLLVFFHRSHSDAGLRSLRSDTMRSFRVTYLSSTCQHFHFRLVSADHLSQLGLYAASVSYLAARCHSEPLLTFPCTYADVKDSRTASIRVFSSKGVQREVSQMEKRIATAAKLLEEIEVLRLVMLESFQSRK
;
A
#
# COMPACT_ATOMS: atom_id res chain seq x y z
N MET A 1 -1.22 7.76 6.43
CA MET A 1 -0.74 9.01 7.08
C MET A 1 0.54 8.66 7.82
N SER A 2 1.64 9.37 7.56
CA SER A 2 2.93 9.05 8.18
C SER A 2 2.99 9.55 9.62
N LEU A 3 3.58 8.75 10.51
CA LEU A 3 3.86 9.10 11.91
C LEU A 3 4.57 10.45 12.04
N LEU A 4 5.37 10.81 11.04
CA LEU A 4 6.12 12.06 10.98
C LEU A 4 5.23 13.31 10.81
N VAL A 5 4.13 13.23 10.05
CA VAL A 5 3.18 14.35 9.89
C VAL A 5 2.41 14.58 11.19
N PHE A 6 2.09 13.50 11.91
CA PHE A 6 1.51 13.56 13.24
C PHE A 6 2.50 14.19 14.23
N PHE A 7 3.76 13.78 14.20
CA PHE A 7 4.82 14.30 15.07
C PHE A 7 5.20 15.76 14.76
N HIS A 8 5.18 16.16 13.49
CA HIS A 8 5.39 17.55 13.08
C HIS A 8 4.22 18.45 13.53
N ARG A 9 2.98 17.97 13.43
CA ARG A 9 1.81 18.72 13.92
C ARG A 9 1.78 18.85 15.43
N SER A 10 2.11 17.79 16.17
CA SER A 10 2.23 17.86 17.63
C SER A 10 3.42 18.73 18.08
N HIS A 11 4.42 18.94 17.24
CA HIS A 11 5.54 19.85 17.51
C HIS A 11 5.13 21.35 17.46
N SER A 12 4.06 21.69 16.74
CA SER A 12 3.54 23.06 16.67
C SER A 12 2.61 23.42 17.83
N ASP A 13 2.30 22.46 18.71
CA ASP A 13 1.41 22.66 19.84
C ASP A 13 2.13 23.36 21.01
N ALA A 14 1.63 24.52 21.41
CA ALA A 14 2.21 25.33 22.47
C ALA A 14 2.18 24.62 23.83
N GLY A 15 1.22 23.70 24.06
CA GLY A 15 1.14 22.91 25.30
C GLY A 15 2.33 21.97 25.47
N LEU A 16 2.80 21.37 24.38
CA LEU A 16 3.94 20.44 24.35
C LEU A 16 5.30 21.12 24.51
N ARG A 17 5.40 22.44 24.31
CA ARG A 17 6.62 23.23 24.58
C ARG A 17 6.87 23.39 26.08
N SER A 18 5.82 23.60 26.88
CA SER A 18 5.96 23.74 28.35
C SER A 18 6.34 22.42 29.02
N LEU A 19 5.72 21.31 28.60
CA LEU A 19 6.05 19.98 29.08
C LEU A 19 7.50 19.57 28.71
N ARG A 20 8.03 20.15 27.63
CA ARG A 20 9.40 19.96 27.14
C ARG A 20 10.45 20.64 28.01
N SER A 21 10.20 21.82 28.61
CA SER A 21 11.22 22.45 29.47
C SER A 21 11.48 21.63 30.73
N ASP A 22 10.44 20.98 31.25
CA ASP A 22 10.49 20.38 32.57
C ASP A 22 10.84 18.88 32.53
N THR A 23 10.46 18.17 31.47
CA THR A 23 10.64 16.71 31.38
C THR A 23 11.85 16.28 30.51
N MET A 24 12.36 17.14 29.63
CA MET A 24 13.22 16.73 28.51
C MET A 24 14.71 17.10 28.71
N ARG A 25 15.22 16.97 29.94
CA ARG A 25 16.65 17.15 30.28
C ARG A 25 17.53 15.93 30.01
N SER A 26 17.02 14.95 29.27
CA SER A 26 17.74 13.73 28.88
C SER A 26 18.51 13.96 27.59
N PHE A 27 19.80 13.60 27.56
CA PHE A 27 20.70 13.74 26.39
C PHE A 27 20.10 13.16 25.10
N ARG A 28 19.38 12.03 25.17
CA ARG A 28 18.72 11.41 24.01
C ARG A 28 17.59 12.28 23.48
N VAL A 29 16.94 13.03 24.35
CA VAL A 29 15.83 13.90 24.00
C VAL A 29 16.32 15.23 23.44
N THR A 30 17.39 15.80 24.00
CA THR A 30 18.09 16.95 23.39
C THR A 30 18.65 16.60 22.02
N TYR A 31 19.17 15.37 21.85
CA TYR A 31 19.65 14.85 20.57
C TYR A 31 18.53 14.64 19.54
N LEU A 32 17.33 14.23 19.97
CA LEU A 32 16.13 14.15 19.13
C LEU A 32 15.47 15.53 18.87
N SER A 33 15.73 16.52 19.72
CA SER A 33 15.24 17.90 19.57
C SER A 33 16.19 18.80 18.78
N SER A 34 17.44 18.37 18.61
CA SER A 34 18.45 19.06 17.82
C SER A 34 18.02 19.02 16.34
N THR A 35 18.05 20.17 15.69
CA THR A 35 17.77 20.43 14.28
C THR A 35 18.77 19.76 13.32
N CYS A 36 19.30 18.58 13.68
CA CYS A 36 20.17 17.78 12.84
C CYS A 36 19.36 17.18 11.69
N GLN A 37 19.27 17.95 10.60
CA GLN A 37 18.56 17.60 9.36
C GLN A 37 18.98 16.21 8.82
N HIS A 38 20.24 15.81 9.01
CA HIS A 38 20.74 14.48 8.66
C HIS A 38 20.08 13.35 9.44
N PHE A 39 19.83 13.53 10.74
CA PHE A 39 19.19 12.52 11.57
C PHE A 39 17.71 12.36 11.19
N HIS A 40 17.01 13.47 11.01
CA HIS A 40 15.63 13.46 10.50
C HIS A 40 15.54 12.81 9.12
N PHE A 41 16.46 13.11 8.21
CA PHE A 41 16.51 12.48 6.89
C PHE A 41 16.71 10.96 6.98
N ARG A 42 17.62 10.49 7.85
CA ARG A 42 17.81 9.05 8.08
C ARG A 42 16.57 8.38 8.68
N LEU A 43 15.91 9.06 9.61
CA LEU A 43 14.69 8.54 10.25
C LEU A 43 13.54 8.46 9.24
N VAL A 44 13.33 9.50 8.43
CA VAL A 44 12.31 9.52 7.36
C VAL A 44 12.61 8.44 6.32
N SER A 45 13.88 8.32 5.91
CA SER A 45 14.30 7.28 4.97
C SER A 45 14.05 5.88 5.52
N ALA A 46 14.34 5.65 6.80
CA ALA A 46 14.08 4.37 7.46
C ALA A 46 12.58 4.04 7.57
N ASP A 47 11.73 5.02 7.88
CA ASP A 47 10.28 4.87 7.91
C ASP A 47 9.71 4.59 6.50
N HIS A 48 10.25 5.26 5.48
CA HIS A 48 9.80 5.03 4.10
C HIS A 48 10.21 3.63 3.60
N LEU A 49 11.42 3.18 3.94
CA LEU A 49 11.88 1.83 3.63
C LEU A 49 11.09 0.75 4.38
N SER A 50 10.68 1.00 5.62
CA SER A 50 9.85 0.07 6.39
C SER A 50 8.45 -0.08 5.76
N GLN A 51 7.83 1.04 5.36
CA GLN A 51 6.55 1.05 4.65
C GLN A 51 6.65 0.34 3.30
N LEU A 52 7.73 0.58 2.56
CA LEU A 52 8.00 -0.14 1.31
C LEU A 52 8.09 -1.65 1.52
N GLY A 53 8.72 -2.10 2.62
CA GLY A 53 8.76 -3.52 3.00
C GLY A 53 7.38 -4.12 3.26
N LEU A 54 6.49 -3.39 3.92
CA LEU A 54 5.10 -3.84 4.15
C LEU A 54 4.31 -3.96 2.83
N TYR A 55 4.49 -3.00 1.92
CA TYR A 55 3.87 -3.09 0.60
C TYR A 55 4.42 -4.25 -0.21
N ALA A 56 5.74 -4.46 -0.21
CA ALA A 56 6.37 -5.59 -0.89
C ALA A 56 5.90 -6.94 -0.34
N ALA A 57 5.74 -7.07 0.99
CA ALA A 57 5.18 -8.28 1.60
C ALA A 57 3.73 -8.54 1.15
N SER A 58 2.92 -7.49 1.08
CA SER A 58 1.53 -7.56 0.61
C SER A 58 1.46 -7.96 -0.87
N VAL A 59 2.31 -7.38 -1.71
CA VAL A 59 2.42 -7.75 -3.13
C VAL A 59 2.89 -9.20 -3.28
N SER A 60 3.85 -9.64 -2.48
CA SER A 60 4.35 -11.03 -2.51
C SER A 60 3.25 -12.03 -2.15
N TYR A 61 2.43 -11.70 -1.14
CA TYR A 61 1.28 -12.50 -0.75
C TYR A 61 0.23 -12.61 -1.88
N LEU A 62 -0.08 -11.50 -2.55
CA LEU A 62 -1.00 -11.48 -3.68
C LEU A 62 -0.43 -12.21 -4.90
N ALA A 63 0.86 -12.01 -5.18
CA ALA A 63 1.57 -12.65 -6.27
C ALA A 63 1.56 -14.18 -6.16
N ALA A 64 1.72 -14.72 -4.95
CA ALA A 64 1.64 -16.15 -4.69
C ALA A 64 0.28 -16.76 -5.08
N ARG A 65 -0.79 -15.96 -5.13
CA ARG A 65 -2.13 -16.38 -5.58
C ARG A 65 -2.34 -16.28 -7.08
N CYS A 66 -1.57 -15.44 -7.78
CA CYS A 66 -1.78 -15.17 -9.21
C CYS A 66 -1.09 -16.17 -10.14
N HIS A 67 -0.14 -16.99 -9.65
CA HIS A 67 0.59 -18.03 -10.41
C HIS A 67 1.13 -17.61 -11.80
N SER A 68 1.34 -16.31 -12.03
CA SER A 68 1.74 -15.76 -13.32
C SER A 68 3.04 -14.99 -13.19
N GLU A 69 4.03 -15.29 -14.04
CA GLU A 69 5.21 -14.42 -14.19
C GLU A 69 4.78 -13.06 -14.80
N PRO A 70 5.41 -11.94 -14.41
CA PRO A 70 6.59 -11.79 -13.55
C PRO A 70 6.29 -11.68 -12.03
N LEU A 71 5.04 -11.90 -11.60
CA LEU A 71 4.66 -11.66 -10.20
C LEU A 71 5.29 -12.68 -9.25
N LEU A 72 5.46 -13.93 -9.69
CA LEU A 72 6.09 -14.99 -8.89
C LEU A 72 7.56 -14.70 -8.57
N THR A 73 8.29 -14.05 -9.47
CA THR A 73 9.69 -13.64 -9.27
C THR A 73 9.83 -12.34 -8.46
N PHE A 74 8.72 -11.62 -8.20
CA PHE A 74 8.73 -10.37 -7.44
C PHE A 74 9.44 -10.47 -6.08
N PRO A 75 9.19 -11.48 -5.20
CA PRO A 75 9.84 -11.54 -3.89
C PRO A 75 11.36 -11.67 -3.99
N CYS A 76 11.85 -12.47 -4.92
CA CYS A 76 13.29 -12.65 -5.17
C CYS A 76 13.91 -11.35 -5.72
N THR A 77 13.27 -10.74 -6.73
CA THR A 77 13.77 -9.49 -7.31
C THR A 77 13.76 -8.35 -6.28
N TYR A 78 12.75 -8.25 -5.40
CA TYR A 78 12.70 -7.26 -4.34
C TYR A 78 13.81 -7.48 -3.30
N ALA A 79 14.09 -8.74 -2.92
CA ALA A 79 15.19 -9.08 -2.03
C ALA A 79 16.55 -8.69 -2.63
N ASP A 80 16.76 -8.99 -3.92
CA ASP A 80 17.99 -8.61 -4.62
C ASP A 80 18.19 -7.09 -4.68
N VAL A 81 17.13 -6.33 -4.94
CA VAL A 81 17.16 -4.85 -4.91
C VAL A 81 17.49 -4.34 -3.51
N LYS A 82 16.88 -4.92 -2.48
CA LYS A 82 17.11 -4.55 -1.08
C LYS A 82 18.57 -4.79 -0.66
N ASP A 83 19.15 -5.87 -1.14
CA ASP A 83 20.56 -6.24 -0.91
C ASP A 83 21.52 -5.49 -1.85
N SER A 84 21.04 -4.49 -2.59
CA SER A 84 21.80 -3.69 -3.55
C SER A 84 22.48 -4.50 -4.66
N ARG A 85 21.99 -5.72 -4.92
CA ARG A 85 22.36 -6.49 -6.10
C ARG A 85 21.65 -5.87 -7.30
N THR A 86 22.34 -5.82 -8.45
CA THR A 86 21.83 -5.18 -9.67
C THR A 86 20.65 -5.95 -10.26
N ALA A 87 19.48 -5.85 -9.64
CA ALA A 87 18.23 -6.40 -10.14
C ALA A 87 17.55 -5.35 -11.04
N SER A 88 17.25 -5.75 -12.28
CA SER A 88 16.52 -4.91 -13.22
C SER A 88 15.03 -4.90 -12.86
N ILE A 89 14.59 -3.89 -12.12
CA ILE A 89 13.16 -3.66 -11.78
C ILE A 89 12.33 -3.23 -13.01
N ARG A 90 12.96 -3.08 -14.19
CA ARG A 90 12.31 -2.55 -15.42
C ARG A 90 11.07 -3.34 -15.85
N VAL A 91 10.90 -4.56 -15.35
CA VAL A 91 9.76 -5.43 -15.63
C VAL A 91 8.44 -4.83 -15.09
N PHE A 92 8.47 -4.05 -14.00
CA PHE A 92 7.27 -3.47 -13.40
C PHE A 92 7.09 -1.99 -13.79
N SER A 93 6.87 -1.74 -15.09
CA SER A 93 6.53 -0.39 -15.56
C SER A 93 5.16 0.03 -15.03
N SER A 94 5.10 1.16 -14.32
CA SER A 94 3.85 1.71 -13.75
C SER A 94 2.74 1.88 -14.80
N LYS A 95 3.10 2.27 -16.03
CA LYS A 95 2.17 2.40 -17.15
C LYS A 95 1.61 1.06 -17.62
N GLY A 96 2.42 0.00 -17.56
CA GLY A 96 1.99 -1.37 -17.90
C GLY A 96 1.00 -1.89 -16.87
N VAL A 97 1.34 -1.78 -15.60
CA VAL A 97 0.47 -2.19 -14.48
C VAL A 97 -0.86 -1.42 -14.52
N GLN A 98 -0.84 -0.12 -14.77
CA GLN A 98 -2.07 0.68 -14.86
C GLN A 98 -2.99 0.23 -15.99
N ARG A 99 -2.44 -0.18 -17.14
CA ARG A 99 -3.23 -0.72 -18.26
C ARG A 99 -3.88 -2.05 -17.91
N GLU A 100 -3.12 -2.96 -17.30
CA GLU A 100 -3.64 -4.26 -16.86
C GLU A 100 -4.74 -4.11 -15.81
N VAL A 101 -4.54 -3.23 -14.81
CA VAL A 101 -5.57 -2.92 -13.81
C VAL A 101 -6.84 -2.38 -14.48
N SER A 102 -6.72 -1.45 -15.42
CA SER A 102 -7.88 -0.93 -16.15
C SER A 102 -8.61 -2.00 -16.97
N GLN A 103 -7.89 -2.95 -17.57
CA GLN A 103 -8.53 -4.08 -18.26
C GLN A 103 -9.24 -5.02 -17.27
N MET A 104 -8.63 -5.28 -16.12
CA MET A 104 -9.24 -6.08 -15.06
C MET A 104 -10.53 -5.44 -14.54
N GLU A 105 -10.53 -4.13 -14.28
CA GLU A 105 -11.73 -3.38 -13.88
C GLU A 105 -12.84 -3.48 -14.92
N LYS A 106 -12.50 -3.37 -16.21
CA LYS A 106 -13.48 -3.55 -17.30
C LYS A 106 -14.08 -4.96 -17.29
N ARG A 107 -13.25 -5.99 -17.12
CA ARG A 107 -13.72 -7.39 -17.06
C ARG A 107 -14.63 -7.63 -15.84
N ILE A 108 -14.29 -7.06 -14.70
CA ILE A 108 -15.12 -7.11 -13.49
C ILE A 108 -16.46 -6.42 -13.74
N ALA A 109 -16.46 -5.23 -14.34
CA ALA A 109 -17.69 -4.51 -14.67
C ALA A 109 -18.58 -5.30 -15.65
N THR A 110 -18.01 -5.96 -16.67
CA THR A 110 -18.78 -6.83 -17.56
C THR A 110 -19.32 -8.06 -16.85
N ALA A 111 -18.55 -8.68 -15.96
CA ALA A 111 -19.01 -9.83 -15.18
C ALA A 111 -20.14 -9.45 -14.23
N ALA A 112 -20.07 -8.28 -13.59
CA ALA A 112 -21.14 -7.78 -12.73
C ALA A 112 -22.45 -7.57 -13.51
N LYS A 113 -22.38 -6.97 -14.71
CA LYS A 113 -23.55 -6.82 -15.59
C LYS A 113 -24.15 -8.17 -16.02
N LEU A 114 -23.31 -9.13 -16.39
CA LEU A 114 -23.77 -10.47 -16.74
C LEU A 114 -24.45 -11.17 -15.55
N LEU A 115 -23.94 -10.99 -14.34
CA LEU A 115 -24.57 -11.53 -13.13
C LEU A 115 -25.94 -10.89 -12.88
N GLU A 116 -26.06 -9.58 -13.05
CA GLU A 116 -27.34 -8.86 -12.95
C GLU A 116 -28.36 -9.37 -13.99
N GLU A 117 -27.95 -9.53 -15.24
CA GLU A 117 -28.80 -10.10 -16.30
C GLU A 117 -29.23 -11.54 -15.99
N ILE A 118 -28.34 -12.37 -15.44
CA ILE A 118 -28.67 -13.73 -15.02
C ILE A 118 -29.69 -13.72 -13.86
N GLU A 119 -29.56 -12.81 -12.90
CA GLU A 119 -30.52 -12.66 -11.81
C GLU A 119 -31.89 -12.23 -12.31
N VAL A 120 -31.95 -11.27 -13.25
CA VAL A 120 -33.20 -10.85 -13.91
C VAL A 120 -33.85 -12.03 -14.64
N LEU A 121 -33.09 -12.78 -15.44
CA LEU A 121 -33.59 -13.96 -16.13
C LEU A 121 -34.11 -15.03 -15.17
N ARG A 122 -33.42 -15.23 -14.03
CA ARG A 122 -33.84 -16.16 -12.98
C ARG A 122 -35.19 -15.75 -12.38
N LEU A 123 -35.40 -14.46 -12.11
CA LEU A 123 -36.66 -13.94 -11.57
C LEU A 123 -37.81 -14.10 -12.57
N VAL A 124 -37.59 -13.73 -13.84
CA VAL A 124 -38.60 -13.87 -14.90
C VAL A 124 -38.99 -15.34 -15.12
N MET A 125 -38.02 -16.26 -15.06
CA MET A 125 -38.33 -17.70 -15.14
C MET A 125 -39.20 -18.15 -13.97
N LEU A 126 -38.91 -17.73 -12.74
CA LEU A 126 -39.71 -18.08 -11.57
C LEU A 126 -41.16 -17.57 -11.67
N GLU A 127 -41.37 -16.34 -12.15
CA GLU A 127 -42.71 -15.79 -12.40
C GLU A 127 -43.46 -16.57 -13.50
N SER A 128 -42.76 -16.96 -14.58
CA SER A 128 -43.35 -17.75 -15.67
C SER A 128 -43.73 -19.19 -15.25
N PHE A 129 -43.14 -19.69 -14.16
CA PHE A 129 -43.48 -20.98 -13.55
C PHE A 129 -44.63 -20.85 -12.55
N GLN A 130 -44.78 -19.71 -11.87
CA GLN A 130 -45.91 -19.43 -10.99
C GLN A 130 -47.20 -19.13 -11.75
N SER A 131 -47.11 -18.45 -12.90
CA SER A 131 -48.27 -18.14 -13.76
C SER A 131 -48.80 -19.36 -14.55
N ARG A 132 -48.07 -20.48 -14.54
CA ARG A 132 -48.45 -21.75 -15.20
C ARG A 132 -49.07 -22.79 -14.25
N LYS A 133 -49.22 -22.48 -12.96
CA LYS A 133 -49.97 -23.28 -11.98
C LYS A 133 -51.29 -22.61 -11.66
#